data_AF-A0A109K4C2-F1
#
_entry.id   AF-A0A109K4C2-F1
#
_cell.length_a   1.000
_cell.length_b   1.000
_cell.length_c   1.000
_cell.angle_alpha   90.00
_cell.angle_beta   90.00
_cell.angle_gamma   90.00
#
_symmetry.space_group_name_H-M   'P 1'
#
loop_
_entity.id
_entity.type
_entity.pdbx_description
1 polymer ?
#
loop_
_entity_poly.entity_id
_entity_poly.type
_entity_poly.pdbx_seq_one_letter_code
_entity_poly.pdbx_strand_id
1 'polypeptide(L)'
;MPLHEDLKRQGLLKYKESRNGRPPFYDPGRSRGGRDAGKHCRKTGERLGAWIGSEEVGVTDEKVAPNHGWRHRFSSLARHVGMHIDVQNIIQGHAGEKVASDYGDAWIETAYREIMKIPRYE
;
A
#
# COMPACT_ATOMS: atom_id res chain seq x y z
N MET A 1 -4.10 -8.19 7.02
CA MET A 1 -2.95 -7.44 6.49
C MET A 1 -2.21 -6.76 7.62
N PRO A 2 -0.94 -7.10 7.89
CA PRO A 2 -0.16 -6.46 8.95
C PRO A 2 0.22 -5.02 8.57
N LEU A 3 0.43 -4.16 9.58
CA LEU A 3 0.86 -2.78 9.40
C LEU A 3 2.21 -2.56 10.08
N HIS A 4 3.19 -2.08 9.31
CA HIS A 4 4.53 -1.76 9.82
C HIS A 4 4.49 -0.60 10.84
N GLU A 5 5.31 -0.67 11.88
CA GLU A 5 5.37 0.35 12.94
C GLU A 5 5.72 1.74 12.41
N ASP A 6 6.51 1.83 11.35
CA ASP A 6 6.85 3.14 10.78
C ASP A 6 5.63 3.86 10.19
N LEU A 7 4.66 3.14 9.61
CA LEU A 7 3.41 3.75 9.15
C LEU A 7 2.52 4.21 10.30
N LYS A 8 2.55 3.50 11.44
CA LYS A 8 1.90 3.94 12.67
C LYS A 8 2.56 5.22 13.19
N ARG A 9 3.89 5.26 13.22
CA ARG A 9 4.71 6.43 13.62
C ARG A 9 4.44 7.65 12.75
N GLN A 10 4.36 7.47 11.42
CA GLN A 10 3.99 8.52 10.47
C GLN A 10 2.54 9.03 10.64
N GLY A 11 1.74 8.37 11.49
CA GLY A 11 0.41 8.86 11.88
C GLY A 11 -0.74 8.33 11.03
N LEU A 12 -0.56 7.23 10.29
CA LEU A 12 -1.63 6.66 9.45
C LEU A 12 -2.91 6.36 10.24
N LEU A 13 -2.77 5.83 11.47
CA LEU A 13 -3.93 5.52 12.33
C LEU A 13 -4.65 6.78 12.80
N LYS A 14 -3.89 7.79 13.26
CA LYS A 14 -4.43 9.10 13.63
C LYS A 14 -5.15 9.76 12.46
N TYR A 15 -4.55 9.68 11.26
CA TYR A 15 -5.17 10.17 10.04
C TYR A 15 -6.49 9.46 9.77
N LYS A 16 -6.53 8.11 9.82
CA LYS A 16 -7.75 7.33 9.61
C LYS A 16 -8.86 7.75 10.59
N GLU A 17 -8.54 7.89 11.87
CA GLU A 17 -9.49 8.32 12.91
C GLU A 17 -10.06 9.70 12.59
N SER A 18 -9.22 10.66 12.16
CA SER A 18 -9.66 12.02 11.79
C SER A 18 -10.70 12.07 10.64
N ARG A 19 -10.84 10.98 9.88
CA ARG A 19 -11.79 10.91 8.76
C ARG A 19 -13.23 10.67 9.20
N ASN A 20 -13.47 10.20 10.43
CA ASN A 20 -14.82 9.93 10.97
C ASN A 20 -15.67 9.06 10.03
N GLY A 21 -15.14 7.91 9.59
CA GLY A 21 -15.85 6.96 8.71
C GLY A 21 -15.92 7.35 7.23
N ARG A 22 -15.44 8.55 6.86
CA ARG A 22 -15.31 8.95 5.44
C ARG A 22 -14.15 8.22 4.77
N PRO A 23 -14.15 8.11 3.42
CA PRO A 23 -13.01 7.61 2.69
C PRO A 23 -11.73 8.36 3.08
N PRO A 24 -10.59 7.64 3.22
CA PRO A 24 -9.36 8.24 3.70
C PRO A 24 -8.85 9.29 2.72
N PHE A 25 -8.62 8.91 1.47
CA PHE A 25 -7.86 9.74 0.53
C PHE A 25 -8.69 10.62 -0.39
N TYR A 26 -10.02 10.60 -0.30
CA TYR A 26 -10.88 11.48 -1.08
C TYR A 26 -12.11 11.91 -0.29
N ASP A 27 -12.76 12.97 -0.78
CA ASP A 27 -13.97 13.52 -0.17
C ASP A 27 -15.17 13.34 -1.12
N PRO A 28 -16.11 12.44 -0.80
CA PRO A 28 -17.33 12.27 -1.58
C PRO A 28 -18.17 13.55 -1.70
N GLY A 29 -18.15 14.41 -0.67
CA GLY A 29 -18.93 15.66 -0.64
C GLY A 29 -18.41 16.74 -1.61
N ARG A 30 -17.20 16.57 -2.15
CA ARG A 30 -16.66 17.43 -3.23
C ARG A 30 -17.12 17.02 -4.62
N SER A 31 -17.86 15.91 -4.73
CA SER A 31 -18.49 15.51 -5.98
C SER A 31 -19.59 16.50 -6.36
N ARG A 32 -19.67 16.88 -7.64
CA ARG A 32 -20.73 17.75 -8.16
C ARG A 32 -22.05 17.00 -8.43
N GLY A 33 -22.21 15.78 -7.91
CA GLY A 33 -23.37 14.91 -8.16
C GLY A 33 -23.31 14.18 -9.51
N GLY A 34 -24.24 13.25 -9.74
CA GLY A 34 -24.36 12.43 -10.97
C GLY A 34 -23.76 11.02 -10.85
N ARG A 35 -23.73 10.26 -11.95
CA ARG A 35 -23.18 8.88 -12.07
C ARG A 35 -21.67 8.75 -11.76
N ASP A 36 -21.07 9.79 -11.19
CA ASP A 36 -19.63 10.04 -11.13
C ASP A 36 -19.01 9.74 -9.75
N ALA A 37 -19.75 9.13 -8.82
CA ALA A 37 -19.22 8.73 -7.52
C ALA A 37 -17.94 7.86 -7.63
N GLY A 38 -17.84 7.02 -8.66
CA GLY A 38 -16.62 6.22 -8.96
C GLY A 38 -15.45 7.00 -9.57
N LYS A 39 -15.63 8.25 -10.01
CA LYS A 39 -14.57 9.05 -10.66
C LYS A 39 -13.65 9.75 -9.65
N HIS A 40 -14.07 9.92 -8.40
CA HIS A 40 -13.33 10.71 -7.42
C HIS A 40 -12.06 10.01 -6.92
N CYS A 41 -12.12 8.70 -6.68
CA CYS A 41 -10.93 7.90 -6.33
C CYS A 41 -9.92 7.89 -7.49
N ARG A 42 -10.40 7.71 -8.73
CA ARG A 42 -9.56 7.77 -9.94
C ARG A 42 -8.85 9.10 -10.07
N LYS A 43 -9.58 10.21 -9.94
CA LYS A 43 -9.01 11.56 -10.05
C LYS A 43 -7.99 11.88 -8.94
N THR A 44 -8.18 11.29 -7.76
CA THR A 44 -7.18 11.36 -6.68
C THR A 44 -5.91 10.62 -7.07
N GLY A 45 -6.03 9.42 -7.64
CA GLY A 45 -4.89 8.65 -8.17
C GLY A 45 -4.15 9.39 -9.29
N GLU A 46 -4.86 10.02 -10.22
CA GLU A 46 -4.26 10.85 -11.29
C GLU A 46 -3.46 12.02 -10.73
N ARG A 47 -4.01 12.74 -9.75
CA ARG A 47 -3.32 13.85 -9.08
C ARG A 47 -2.09 13.37 -8.33
N LEU A 48 -2.16 12.22 -7.67
CA LEU A 48 -1.03 11.62 -6.99
C LEU A 48 0.08 11.27 -7.99
N GLY A 49 -0.27 10.66 -9.13
CA GLY A 49 0.70 10.37 -10.20
C GLY A 49 1.37 11.63 -10.75
N ALA A 50 0.59 12.68 -11.03
CA ALA A 50 1.11 13.96 -11.51
C ALA A 50 2.05 14.63 -10.50
N TRP A 51 1.73 14.58 -9.20
CA TRP A 51 2.59 15.10 -8.16
C TRP A 51 3.89 14.32 -8.03
N ILE A 52 3.86 12.98 -8.11
CA ILE A 52 5.05 12.13 -8.08
C ILE A 52 6.01 12.45 -9.24
N GLY A 53 5.49 12.81 -10.41
CA GLY A 53 6.28 13.24 -11.56
C GLY A 53 6.68 14.72 -11.57
N SER A 54 6.24 15.52 -10.59
CA SER A 54 6.58 16.94 -10.53
C SER A 54 8.04 17.17 -10.11
N GLU A 55 8.56 18.38 -10.32
CA GLU A 55 9.93 18.76 -9.90
C GLU A 55 10.16 18.60 -8.39
N GLU A 56 9.10 18.63 -7.58
CA GLU A 56 9.18 18.45 -6.13
C GLU A 56 9.62 17.03 -5.74
N VAL A 57 9.11 16.01 -6.44
CA VAL A 57 9.38 14.59 -6.14
C VAL A 57 10.39 13.98 -7.12
N GLY A 58 10.36 14.38 -8.39
CA GLY A 58 11.39 14.08 -9.39
C GLY A 58 11.36 12.67 -10.00
N VAL A 59 10.27 11.91 -9.88
CA VAL A 59 10.15 10.60 -10.53
C VAL A 59 9.66 10.79 -11.97
N THR A 60 10.58 11.11 -12.87
CA THR A 60 10.29 11.50 -14.27
C THR A 60 10.40 10.37 -15.29
N ASP A 61 10.85 9.17 -14.88
CA ASP A 61 10.89 8.01 -15.78
C ASP A 61 9.47 7.53 -16.11
N GLU A 62 9.03 7.76 -17.36
CA GLU A 62 7.70 7.40 -17.87
C GLU A 62 7.42 5.89 -17.81
N LYS A 63 8.45 5.04 -17.69
CA LYS A 63 8.29 3.59 -17.53
C LYS A 63 7.92 3.19 -16.10
N VAL A 64 8.02 4.11 -15.14
CA VAL A 64 7.67 3.88 -13.75
C VAL A 64 6.21 4.24 -13.52
N ALA A 65 5.36 3.23 -13.40
CA ALA A 65 4.03 3.41 -12.83
C ALA A 65 4.16 3.48 -11.29
N PRO A 66 4.00 4.64 -10.62
CA PRO A 66 4.45 4.80 -9.23
C PRO A 66 3.81 3.83 -8.24
N ASN A 67 2.50 3.59 -8.36
CA ASN A 67 1.79 2.62 -7.52
C ASN A 67 2.29 1.18 -7.74
N HIS A 68 2.70 0.82 -8.96
CA HIS A 68 3.30 -0.48 -9.25
C HIS A 68 4.76 -0.54 -8.78
N GLY A 69 5.50 0.56 -8.90
CA GLY A 69 6.86 0.73 -8.40
C GLY A 69 6.97 0.45 -6.90
N TRP A 70 6.02 0.96 -6.09
CA TRP A 70 5.95 0.64 -4.67
C TRP A 70 5.74 -0.85 -4.39
N ARG A 71 4.88 -1.53 -5.15
CA ARG A 71 4.66 -2.98 -5.01
C ARG A 71 5.93 -3.78 -5.35
N HIS A 72 6.63 -3.40 -6.42
CA HIS A 72 7.93 -4.01 -6.75
C HIS A 72 8.98 -3.75 -5.69
N ARG A 73 9.06 -2.52 -5.17
CA ARG A 73 9.97 -2.16 -4.09
C ARG A 73 9.72 -3.02 -2.85
N PHE A 74 8.45 -3.23 -2.49
CA PHE A 74 8.08 -4.13 -1.41
C PHE A 74 8.61 -5.56 -1.66
N SER A 75 8.41 -6.13 -2.85
CA SER A 75 8.94 -7.46 -3.18
C SER A 75 10.47 -7.52 -3.11
N SER A 76 11.17 -6.48 -3.56
CA SER A 76 12.64 -6.43 -3.46
C SER A 76 13.11 -6.38 -2.01
N LEU A 77 12.45 -5.59 -1.16
CA LEU A 77 12.75 -5.53 0.27
C LEU A 77 12.42 -6.83 0.99
N ALA A 78 11.28 -7.45 0.68
CA ALA A 78 10.89 -8.75 1.22
C ALA A 78 11.96 -9.82 0.93
N ARG A 79 12.47 -9.89 -0.31
CA ARG A 79 13.58 -10.78 -0.66
C ARG A 79 14.86 -10.44 0.09
N HIS A 80 15.20 -9.16 0.18
CA HIS A 80 16.41 -8.70 0.86
C HIS A 80 16.44 -9.12 2.34
N VAL A 81 15.29 -9.08 3.02
CA VAL A 81 15.19 -9.45 4.45
C VAL A 81 14.89 -10.95 4.68
N GLY A 82 14.91 -11.75 3.61
CA GLY A 82 14.66 -13.19 3.67
C GLY A 82 13.22 -13.55 4.07
N MET A 83 12.25 -12.72 3.70
CA MET A 83 10.84 -13.00 3.93
C MET A 83 10.41 -14.23 3.12
N HIS A 84 9.73 -15.17 3.78
CA HIS A 84 9.20 -16.35 3.10
C HIS A 84 8.20 -15.95 2.00
N ILE A 85 8.27 -16.62 0.85
CA ILE A 85 7.48 -16.25 -0.33
C ILE A 85 5.96 -16.30 -0.08
N ASP A 86 5.48 -17.27 0.71
CA ASP A 86 4.06 -17.37 1.04
C ASP A 86 3.60 -16.19 1.90
N VAL A 87 4.43 -15.74 2.85
CA VAL A 87 4.14 -14.55 3.65
C VAL A 87 4.13 -13.29 2.77
N GLN A 88 5.10 -13.17 1.87
CA GLN A 88 5.13 -12.07 0.90
C GLN A 88 3.85 -12.06 0.03
N ASN A 89 3.45 -13.22 -0.49
CA ASN A 89 2.29 -13.36 -1.36
C ASN A 89 0.99 -13.03 -0.62
N ILE A 90 0.81 -13.52 0.61
CA ILE A 90 -0.32 -13.18 1.46
C ILE A 90 -0.38 -11.67 1.72
N ILE A 91 0.75 -11.03 2.03
CA ILE A 91 0.81 -9.57 2.23
C ILE A 91 0.45 -8.83 0.92
N GLN A 92 0.87 -9.32 -0.24
CA GLN A 92 0.56 -8.69 -1.51
C GLN A 92 -0.86 -9.04 -2.03
N GLY A 93 -1.57 -9.96 -1.37
CA GLY A 93 -2.86 -10.48 -1.82
C GLY A 93 -2.76 -11.34 -3.08
N HIS A 94 -1.62 -11.98 -3.32
CA HIS A 94 -1.48 -13.01 -4.35
C HIS A 94 -2.02 -14.34 -3.81
N ALA A 95 -2.71 -15.10 -4.66
CA ALA A 95 -3.01 -16.50 -4.36
C ALA A 95 -1.70 -17.29 -4.28
N GLY A 96 -1.61 -18.22 -3.33
CA GLY A 96 -0.49 -19.15 -3.27
C GLY A 96 -0.49 -20.06 -4.51
N GLU A 97 0.69 -20.38 -5.03
CA GLU A 97 0.83 -21.28 -6.18
C GLU A 97 0.60 -22.75 -5.79
N LYS A 98 0.68 -23.09 -4.50
CA LYS A 98 0.63 -24.45 -3.98
C LYS A 98 -0.46 -24.59 -2.92
N VAL A 99 -1.11 -25.76 -2.89
CA VAL A 99 -2.05 -26.15 -1.81
C VAL A 99 -1.41 -26.07 -0.42
N ALA A 100 -0.08 -26.30 -0.32
CA ALA A 100 0.67 -26.13 0.91
C ALA A 100 0.59 -24.70 1.50
N SER A 101 0.40 -23.69 0.66
CA SER A 101 0.30 -22.28 1.05
C SER A 101 -1.01 -21.96 1.78
N ASP A 102 -2.01 -22.85 1.70
CA ASP A 102 -3.30 -22.69 2.38
C ASP A 102 -3.25 -23.18 3.83
N TYR A 103 -2.17 -23.87 4.26
CA TYR A 103 -2.01 -24.35 5.62
C TYR A 103 -1.30 -23.33 6.51
N GLY A 104 -1.89 -23.02 7.67
CA GLY A 104 -1.30 -22.19 8.72
C GLY A 104 -2.32 -21.24 9.34
N ASP A 105 -2.60 -21.37 10.63
CA ASP A 105 -3.65 -20.57 11.30
C ASP A 105 -3.15 -19.20 11.80
N ALA A 106 -1.83 -18.99 11.87
CA ALA A 106 -1.20 -17.79 12.46
C ALA A 106 -0.48 -16.90 11.42
N TRP A 107 -1.11 -16.66 10.27
CA TRP A 107 -0.52 -15.82 9.22
C TRP A 107 -0.38 -14.36 9.63
N ILE A 108 -1.22 -13.83 10.53
CA ILE A 108 -1.18 -12.40 10.87
C ILE A 108 0.02 -12.05 11.76
N GLU A 109 0.32 -12.84 12.79
CA GLU A 109 1.48 -12.68 13.65
C GLU A 109 2.77 -12.92 12.87
N THR A 110 2.77 -13.97 12.04
CA THR A 110 3.91 -14.28 11.17
C THR A 110 4.17 -13.14 10.19
N ALA A 111 3.15 -12.68 9.47
CA ALA A 111 3.27 -11.58 8.53
C ALA A 111 3.67 -10.27 9.23
N TYR A 112 3.21 -10.04 10.47
CA TYR A 112 3.63 -8.90 11.27
C TYR A 112 5.12 -8.99 11.65
N ARG A 113 5.60 -10.15 12.11
CA ARG A 113 7.02 -10.35 12.40
C ARG A 113 7.90 -10.15 11.17
N GLU A 114 7.46 -10.65 10.02
CA GLU A 114 8.20 -10.54 8.76
C GLU A 114 8.22 -9.11 8.20
N ILE A 115 7.08 -8.38 8.21
CA ILE A 115 7.06 -7.00 7.71
C ILE A 115 7.95 -6.08 8.54
N MET A 116 8.11 -6.36 9.84
CA MET A 116 8.98 -5.60 10.76
C MET A 116 10.48 -5.74 10.48
N LYS A 117 10.89 -6.69 9.62
CA LYS A 117 12.28 -6.80 9.17
C LYS A 117 12.64 -5.76 8.11
N ILE A 118 11.64 -5.20 7.42
CA ILE A 118 11.85 -4.19 6.37
C ILE A 118 12.35 -2.89 7.04
N PRO A 119 13.42 -2.26 6.53
CA PRO A 119 13.92 -1.02 7.11
C PRO A 119 12.89 0.10 7.03
N ARG A 120 12.97 1.02 7.99
CA ARG A 120 12.17 2.25 7.99
C ARG A 120 12.61 3.16 6.85
N TYR A 121 11.69 4.00 6.39
CA TYR A 121 12.05 5.11 5.51
C TYR A 121 12.43 6.32 6.38
N GLU A 122 13.46 7.04 5.93
CA GLU A 122 13.94 8.28 6.56
C GLU A 122 13.28 9.50 5.91
#